data_AF-A0A1N6ZQ12-F1
#
_entry.id   AF-A0A1N6ZQ12-F1
#
_cell.length_a   1.000
_cell.length_b   1.000
_cell.length_c   1.000
_cell.angle_alpha   90.00
_cell.angle_beta   90.00
_cell.angle_gamma   90.00
#
_symmetry.space_group_name_H-M   'P 1'
#
loop_
_entity.id
_entity.type
_entity.pdbx_description
1 polymer ?
#
loop_
_entity_poly.entity_id
_entity_poly.type
_entity_poly.pdbx_seq_one_letter_code
_entity_poly.pdbx_strand_id
1 'polypeptide(L)'
;MAFPASYVVRAVFAGLAVAALVTGYIGLHTYAKTLDLPSAPLDLLYWDLQLFVFDSAPLDEPKPLPAMLEFARFAAPGVTIYTLVDGARLLFAAELRRFRARRSKEHVVVCGTGSPALALVERLRATSTRIVMIGSAPVATAGDRRVLYIRGDARSPGTLRAAGIHRAAVLYACEPDSSVNTAIALAAHGVARAGGRRPLSAYALISDPDLCAALRARRLSLPGRPRLRLDFFNLDELAARVLLDRHPIVNEQPVVVIGLDAFGRSLLVEMARRRRLIPAPYPLPVTVIDADAARTVEAVCRRFEFVTEVCALTTHDAPPGDLPLGELLPSEPPQRVFVCHGDQDLALKTALTSLRLWNCGPGSLVVRVEEAGTFSRAFEDVHLLEGLSGALRVFAVNEEAGDPRLIGEDLVETLARAIHESYVAENTARRHVRATNPSLVPWESLPSHLRAANRRQAEDIGRKLTSIGCALAPRVEPELHFAFKDYEIEQLAMMEHERWLRDLVADEWTRGPVRDDENRRHPDLDSWDNISDAAKEKDRDTVRNLPRILATAGFQIVRVG
;
A
#
# COMPACT_ATOMS: atom_id res chain seq x y z
N MET A 1 -12.87 18.28 29.39
CA MET A 1 -13.22 16.85 29.56
C MET A 1 -14.63 16.63 29.02
N ALA A 2 -14.76 16.21 27.76
CA ALA A 2 -16.05 15.82 27.21
C ALA A 2 -16.22 14.32 27.50
N PHE A 3 -17.08 13.96 28.46
CA PHE A 3 -17.44 12.55 28.64
C PHE A 3 -18.11 12.03 27.37
N PRO A 4 -17.75 10.84 26.87
CA PRO A 4 -18.42 10.27 25.72
C PRO A 4 -19.92 10.17 26.04
N ALA A 5 -20.77 10.63 25.12
CA ALA A 5 -22.23 10.71 25.33
C ALA A 5 -22.87 9.41 25.86
N SER A 6 -22.24 8.25 25.61
CA SER A 6 -22.65 6.95 26.15
C SER A 6 -22.51 6.82 27.68
N TYR A 7 -21.53 7.49 28.30
CA TYR A 7 -21.35 7.45 29.75
C TYR A 7 -22.42 8.28 30.48
N VAL A 8 -22.73 9.46 29.94
CA VAL A 8 -23.77 10.35 30.48
C VAL A 8 -25.13 9.67 30.43
N VAL A 9 -25.48 9.04 29.30
CA VAL A 9 -26.75 8.30 29.17
C VAL A 9 -26.81 7.14 30.16
N ARG A 10 -25.72 6.36 30.32
CA ARG A 10 -25.68 5.27 31.31
C ARG A 10 -25.82 5.77 32.75
N ALA A 11 -25.18 6.89 33.10
CA ALA A 11 -25.31 7.50 34.42
C ALA A 11 -26.74 8.01 34.68
N VAL A 12 -27.39 8.61 33.68
CA VAL A 12 -28.79 9.06 33.77
C VAL A 12 -29.73 7.88 33.98
N PHE A 13 -29.60 6.80 33.22
CA PHE A 13 -30.44 5.61 33.40
C PHE A 13 -30.16 4.85 34.70
N ALA A 14 -28.90 4.85 35.18
CA ALA A 14 -28.58 4.33 36.52
C ALA A 14 -29.21 5.17 37.63
N GLY A 15 -29.17 6.50 37.51
CA GLY A 15 -29.87 7.42 38.41
C GLY A 15 -31.39 7.23 38.36
N LEU A 16 -31.96 7.04 37.17
CA LEU A 16 -33.38 6.74 36.99
C LEU A 16 -33.77 5.40 37.62
N ALA A 17 -32.91 4.38 37.54
CA ALA A 17 -33.14 3.09 38.19
C ALA A 17 -33.21 3.23 39.71
N VAL A 18 -32.26 3.96 40.31
CA VAL A 18 -32.26 4.23 41.76
C VAL A 18 -33.47 5.07 42.15
N ALA A 19 -33.80 6.10 41.37
CA ALA A 19 -34.98 6.92 41.63
C ALA A 19 -36.27 6.10 41.55
N ALA A 20 -36.41 5.22 40.56
CA ALA A 20 -37.56 4.32 40.43
C ALA A 20 -37.69 3.38 41.62
N LEU A 21 -36.58 2.79 42.09
CA LEU A 21 -36.56 1.87 43.25
C LEU A 21 -36.89 2.59 44.57
N VAL A 22 -36.33 3.79 44.78
CA VAL A 22 -36.62 4.59 45.99
C VAL A 22 -38.07 5.09 45.99
N THR A 23 -38.54 5.64 44.86
CA THR A 23 -39.91 6.17 44.76
C THR A 23 -40.96 5.06 44.73
N GLY A 24 -40.64 3.91 44.14
CA GLY A 24 -41.48 2.72 44.13
C GLY A 24 -41.61 2.11 45.52
N TYR A 25 -40.51 1.91 46.26
CA TYR A 25 -40.54 1.44 47.65
C TYR A 25 -41.33 2.37 48.58
N ILE A 26 -41.08 3.70 48.52
CA ILE A 26 -41.81 4.68 49.34
C ILE A 26 -43.29 4.75 48.94
N GLY A 27 -43.56 4.68 47.63
CA GLY A 27 -44.90 4.67 47.06
C GLY A 27 -45.71 3.45 47.48
N LEU A 28 -45.12 2.26 47.39
CA LEU A 28 -45.70 0.98 47.82
C LEU A 28 -45.91 0.95 49.34
N HIS A 29 -44.98 1.47 50.13
CA HIS A 29 -45.18 1.57 51.58
C HIS A 29 -46.37 2.45 51.95
N THR A 30 -46.55 3.56 51.22
CA THR A 30 -47.70 4.47 51.41
C THR A 30 -48.99 3.83 50.94
N TYR A 31 -48.97 3.13 49.81
CA TYR A 31 -50.13 2.47 49.22
C TYR A 31 -50.56 1.20 49.98
N ALA A 32 -49.61 0.44 50.54
CA ALA A 32 -49.90 -0.69 51.41
C ALA A 32 -50.67 -0.26 52.68
N LYS A 33 -50.34 0.90 53.25
CA LYS A 33 -51.07 1.49 54.38
C LYS A 33 -52.50 1.91 54.03
N THR A 34 -52.78 2.34 52.80
CA THR A 34 -54.14 2.70 52.38
C THR A 34 -55.01 1.49 52.04
N LEU A 35 -54.39 0.34 51.79
CA LEU A 35 -55.03 -0.94 51.51
C LEU A 35 -55.06 -1.91 52.71
N ASP A 36 -54.46 -1.55 53.84
CA ASP A 36 -54.27 -2.42 55.01
C ASP A 36 -53.54 -3.73 54.69
N LEU A 37 -52.60 -3.66 53.73
CA LEU A 37 -51.78 -4.80 53.32
C LEU A 37 -50.57 -4.97 54.26
N PRO A 38 -50.04 -6.21 54.39
CA PRO A 38 -48.77 -6.45 55.06
C PRO A 38 -47.66 -5.59 54.44
N SER A 39 -46.93 -4.83 55.27
CA SER A 39 -45.90 -3.89 54.83
C SER A 39 -44.51 -4.30 55.32
N ALA A 40 -44.25 -5.61 55.37
CA ALA A 40 -42.93 -6.11 55.73
C ALA A 40 -41.90 -5.59 54.70
N PRO A 41 -40.68 -5.20 55.14
CA PRO A 41 -39.71 -4.58 54.25
C PRO A 41 -39.34 -5.44 53.02
N LEU A 42 -39.33 -6.76 53.17
CA LEU A 42 -39.02 -7.70 52.08
C LEU A 42 -40.17 -7.84 51.07
N ASP A 43 -41.41 -7.77 51.53
CA ASP A 43 -42.59 -7.85 50.65
C ASP A 43 -42.70 -6.59 49.79
N LEU A 44 -42.45 -5.41 50.38
CA LEU A 44 -42.39 -4.14 49.66
C LEU A 44 -41.26 -4.11 48.63
N LEU A 45 -40.08 -4.63 48.98
CA LEU A 45 -38.97 -4.76 48.03
C LEU A 45 -39.31 -5.73 46.90
N TYR A 46 -39.97 -6.85 47.21
CA TYR A 46 -40.39 -7.81 46.20
C TYR A 46 -41.38 -7.18 45.20
N TRP A 47 -42.44 -6.51 45.67
CA TRP A 47 -43.40 -5.83 44.81
C TRP A 47 -42.77 -4.68 44.01
N ASP A 48 -41.81 -3.96 44.61
CA ASP A 48 -41.06 -2.89 43.92
C ASP A 48 -40.21 -3.45 42.78
N LEU A 49 -39.56 -4.61 42.98
CA LEU A 49 -38.83 -5.30 41.92
C LEU A 49 -39.76 -5.83 40.80
N GLN A 50 -40.99 -6.23 41.12
CA GLN A 50 -41.94 -6.68 40.10
C GLN A 50 -42.27 -5.55 39.09
N LEU A 51 -42.27 -4.28 39.53
CA LEU A 51 -42.51 -3.13 38.64
C LEU A 51 -41.57 -3.11 37.43
N PHE A 52 -40.35 -3.64 37.55
CA PHE A 52 -39.38 -3.72 36.45
C PHE A 52 -39.77 -4.74 35.36
N VAL A 53 -40.70 -5.65 35.64
CA VAL A 53 -41.15 -6.74 34.74
C VAL A 53 -42.58 -6.52 34.24
N PHE A 54 -43.16 -5.33 34.44
CA PHE A 54 -44.56 -4.99 34.12
C PHE A 54 -45.59 -5.80 34.92
N ASP A 55 -45.24 -6.25 36.11
CA ASP A 55 -46.13 -7.00 36.98
C ASP A 55 -46.09 -6.36 38.38
N SER A 56 -47.22 -6.28 39.08
CA SER A 56 -47.21 -6.00 40.52
C SER A 56 -48.62 -6.20 41.06
N ALA A 57 -48.81 -7.26 41.83
CA ALA A 57 -50.10 -7.66 42.39
C ALA A 57 -50.84 -6.55 43.17
N PRO A 58 -50.19 -5.63 43.92
CA PRO A 58 -50.92 -4.58 44.64
C PRO A 58 -51.61 -3.55 43.73
N LEU A 59 -51.13 -3.34 42.50
CA LEU A 59 -51.64 -2.31 41.59
C LEU A 59 -52.95 -2.67 40.88
N ASP A 60 -53.47 -3.88 41.07
CA ASP A 60 -54.75 -4.34 40.48
C ASP A 60 -55.98 -3.78 41.22
N GLU A 61 -55.77 -3.18 42.40
CA GLU A 61 -56.82 -2.55 43.20
C GLU A 61 -57.21 -1.15 42.65
N PRO A 62 -58.51 -0.83 42.51
CA PRO A 62 -58.97 0.43 41.91
C PRO A 62 -58.89 1.64 42.86
N LYS A 63 -57.74 1.83 43.53
CA LYS A 63 -57.45 3.00 44.38
C LYS A 63 -56.47 3.96 43.71
N PRO A 64 -56.56 5.28 43.95
CA PRO A 64 -55.63 6.26 43.39
C PRO A 64 -54.20 5.99 43.87
N LEU A 65 -53.27 5.97 42.92
CA LEU A 65 -51.86 5.68 43.18
C LEU A 65 -51.16 6.93 43.72
N PRO A 66 -50.26 6.79 44.72
CA PRO A 66 -49.36 7.88 45.10
C PRO A 66 -48.51 8.33 43.91
N ALA A 67 -48.28 9.63 43.76
CA ALA A 67 -47.50 10.17 42.63
C ALA A 67 -46.09 9.56 42.49
N MET A 68 -45.46 9.20 43.62
CA MET A 68 -44.16 8.50 43.63
C MET A 68 -44.25 7.09 43.02
N LEU A 69 -45.34 6.37 43.30
CA LEU A 69 -45.58 5.04 42.74
C LEU A 69 -45.97 5.11 41.26
N GLU A 70 -46.72 6.13 40.86
CA GLU A 70 -47.06 6.39 39.45
C GLU A 70 -45.81 6.69 38.63
N PHE A 71 -44.87 7.48 39.17
CA PHE A 71 -43.56 7.69 38.54
C PHE A 71 -42.77 6.37 38.40
N ALA A 72 -42.66 5.59 39.48
CA ALA A 72 -41.94 4.31 39.48
C ALA A 72 -42.55 3.30 38.50
N ARG A 73 -43.89 3.25 38.39
CA ARG A 73 -44.65 2.37 37.47
C ARG A 73 -44.23 2.53 36.01
N PHE A 74 -43.83 3.73 35.58
CA PHE A 74 -43.35 3.97 34.22
C PHE A 74 -41.82 3.98 34.13
N ALA A 75 -41.13 4.48 35.17
CA ALA A 75 -39.67 4.57 35.17
C ALA A 75 -39.00 3.18 35.25
N ALA A 76 -39.50 2.27 36.08
CA ALA A 76 -38.91 0.94 36.28
C ALA A 76 -38.94 0.08 35.00
N PRO A 77 -40.09 -0.13 34.32
CA PRO A 77 -40.08 -0.85 33.04
C PRO A 77 -39.30 -0.11 31.94
N GLY A 78 -39.27 1.23 31.96
CA GLY A 78 -38.46 2.03 31.05
C GLY A 78 -36.96 1.74 31.17
N VAL A 79 -36.47 1.55 32.40
CA VAL A 79 -35.08 1.12 32.66
C VAL A 79 -34.84 -0.30 32.15
N THR A 80 -35.75 -1.25 32.39
CA THR A 80 -35.63 -2.63 31.89
C THR A 80 -35.61 -2.70 30.36
N ILE A 81 -36.46 -1.92 29.69
CA ILE A 81 -36.44 -1.82 28.22
C ILE A 81 -35.10 -1.24 27.75
N TYR A 82 -34.60 -0.18 28.39
CA TYR A 82 -33.33 0.41 28.03
C TYR A 82 -32.16 -0.57 28.20
N THR A 83 -32.08 -1.31 29.31
CA THR A 83 -31.01 -2.28 29.54
C THR A 83 -31.07 -3.44 28.53
N LEU A 84 -32.27 -3.90 28.19
CA LEU A 84 -32.49 -4.89 27.13
C LEU A 84 -32.04 -4.36 25.75
N VAL A 85 -32.39 -3.12 25.42
CA VAL A 85 -32.02 -2.47 24.16
C VAL A 85 -30.52 -2.20 24.08
N ASP A 86 -29.87 -1.72 25.16
CA ASP A 86 -28.41 -1.51 25.20
C ASP A 86 -27.66 -2.85 25.07
N GLY A 87 -28.13 -3.90 25.78
CA GLY A 87 -27.60 -5.26 25.67
C GLY A 87 -27.75 -5.84 24.26
N ALA A 88 -28.95 -5.75 23.66
CA ALA A 88 -29.21 -6.20 22.30
C ALA A 88 -28.38 -5.41 21.28
N ARG A 89 -28.23 -4.10 21.46
CA ARG A 89 -27.43 -3.24 20.58
C ARG A 89 -25.99 -3.72 20.50
N LEU A 90 -25.37 -4.14 21.60
CA LEU A 90 -23.99 -4.65 21.61
C LEU A 90 -23.87 -5.97 20.85
N LEU A 91 -24.82 -6.89 21.04
CA LEU A 91 -24.87 -8.18 20.33
C LEU A 91 -25.09 -7.99 18.83
N PHE A 92 -26.04 -7.15 18.43
CA PHE A 92 -26.35 -6.89 17.02
C PHE A 92 -25.39 -5.92 16.33
N ALA A 93 -24.61 -5.11 17.06
CA ALA A 93 -23.69 -4.16 16.44
C ALA A 93 -22.62 -4.85 15.58
N ALA A 94 -22.14 -6.02 15.99
CA ALA A 94 -21.21 -6.82 15.20
C ALA A 94 -21.88 -7.31 13.89
N GLU A 95 -23.09 -7.83 13.99
CA GLU A 95 -23.82 -8.39 12.85
C GLU A 95 -24.30 -7.31 11.88
N LEU A 96 -24.72 -6.14 12.39
CA LEU A 96 -25.09 -4.98 11.59
C LEU A 96 -23.88 -4.40 10.85
N ARG A 97 -22.69 -4.39 11.46
CA ARG A 97 -21.44 -4.01 10.79
C ARG A 97 -21.10 -4.97 9.64
N ARG A 98 -21.15 -6.28 9.88
CA ARG A 98 -20.96 -7.30 8.83
C ARG A 98 -21.95 -7.14 7.69
N PHE A 99 -23.22 -6.90 8.02
CA PHE A 99 -24.25 -6.67 7.02
C PHE A 99 -24.01 -5.42 6.18
N ARG A 100 -23.64 -4.29 6.82
CA ARG A 100 -23.27 -3.04 6.14
C ARG A 100 -22.06 -3.25 5.24
N ALA A 101 -21.01 -3.89 5.73
CA ALA A 101 -19.81 -4.19 4.95
C ALA A 101 -20.12 -5.07 3.75
N ARG A 102 -20.89 -6.14 3.94
CA ARG A 102 -21.32 -7.07 2.87
C ARG A 102 -22.16 -6.38 1.78
N ARG A 103 -22.91 -5.33 2.11
CA ARG A 103 -23.73 -4.56 1.16
C ARG A 103 -23.02 -3.37 0.52
N SER A 104 -21.82 -3.02 0.97
CA SER A 104 -21.01 -1.99 0.33
C SER A 104 -20.65 -2.39 -1.11
N LYS A 105 -20.47 -1.39 -1.96
CA LYS A 105 -20.08 -1.52 -3.37
C LYS A 105 -18.90 -0.59 -3.63
N GLU A 106 -17.99 -1.04 -4.49
CA GLU A 106 -16.81 -0.26 -4.91
C GLU A 106 -15.98 0.25 -3.73
N HIS A 107 -16.02 -0.48 -2.61
CA HIS A 107 -15.26 -0.17 -1.41
C HIS A 107 -13.88 -0.84 -1.45
N VAL A 108 -13.02 -0.39 -0.54
CA VAL A 108 -11.68 -0.94 -0.33
C VAL A 108 -11.70 -1.87 0.88
N VAL A 109 -11.11 -3.04 0.73
CA VAL A 109 -10.87 -3.97 1.84
C VAL A 109 -9.39 -3.91 2.21
N VAL A 110 -9.07 -3.65 3.48
CA VAL A 110 -7.70 -3.67 4.00
C VAL A 110 -7.60 -4.77 5.05
N CYS A 111 -6.69 -5.72 4.86
CA CYS A 111 -6.44 -6.81 5.79
C CYS A 111 -5.16 -6.53 6.56
N GLY A 112 -5.21 -6.71 7.88
CA GLY A 112 -4.12 -6.40 8.79
C GLY A 112 -4.42 -5.20 9.67
N THR A 113 -3.82 -5.19 10.85
CA THR A 113 -3.93 -4.13 11.86
C THR A 113 -2.58 -3.52 12.23
N GLY A 114 -1.51 -3.91 11.54
CA GLY A 114 -0.16 -3.38 11.76
C GLY A 114 0.03 -1.97 11.19
N SER A 115 1.22 -1.43 11.45
CA SER A 115 1.71 -0.12 11.01
C SER A 115 1.42 0.18 9.53
N PRO A 116 1.64 -0.73 8.55
CA PRO A 116 1.45 -0.37 7.15
C PRO A 116 -0.03 -0.35 6.75
N ALA A 117 -0.85 -1.21 7.36
CA ALA A 117 -2.29 -1.23 7.13
C ALA A 117 -2.94 0.07 7.62
N LEU A 118 -2.50 0.57 8.78
CA LEU A 118 -3.03 1.80 9.38
C LEU A 118 -2.63 3.04 8.57
N ALA A 119 -1.35 3.15 8.19
CA ALA A 119 -0.88 4.21 7.31
C ALA A 119 -1.68 4.27 5.99
N LEU A 120 -1.91 3.11 5.37
CA LEU A 120 -2.73 3.01 4.17
C LEU A 120 -4.18 3.44 4.41
N VAL A 121 -4.80 3.04 5.53
CA VAL A 121 -6.16 3.45 5.89
C VAL A 121 -6.24 4.97 6.07
N GLU A 122 -5.24 5.60 6.67
CA GLU A 122 -5.18 7.05 6.84
C GLU A 122 -5.09 7.79 5.50
N ARG A 123 -4.24 7.33 4.58
CA ARG A 123 -4.17 7.87 3.21
C ARG A 123 -5.49 7.66 2.46
N LEU A 124 -6.10 6.49 2.60
CA LEU A 124 -7.39 6.18 1.97
C LEU A 124 -8.53 7.03 2.51
N ARG A 125 -8.53 7.42 3.78
CA ARG A 125 -9.56 8.29 4.37
C ARG A 125 -9.63 9.67 3.71
N ALA A 126 -8.50 10.17 3.22
CA ALA A 126 -8.45 11.42 2.47
C ALA A 126 -9.22 11.33 1.14
N THR A 127 -9.33 10.12 0.57
CA THR A 127 -10.24 9.84 -0.55
C THR A 127 -11.61 9.47 0.01
N SER A 128 -12.72 9.97 -0.54
CA SER A 128 -14.09 9.74 0.01
C SER A 128 -14.61 8.29 -0.14
N THR A 129 -13.72 7.30 -0.05
CA THR A 129 -13.95 5.88 -0.29
C THR A 129 -14.37 5.19 1.01
N ARG A 130 -15.29 4.23 0.94
CA ARG A 130 -15.63 3.38 2.09
C ARG A 130 -14.55 2.33 2.30
N ILE A 131 -14.16 2.14 3.56
CA ILE A 131 -13.07 1.23 3.92
C ILE A 131 -13.64 0.13 4.81
N VAL A 132 -13.31 -1.12 4.51
CA VAL A 132 -13.60 -2.28 5.36
C VAL A 132 -12.27 -2.88 5.80
N MET A 133 -12.02 -2.88 7.10
CA MET A 133 -10.78 -3.39 7.69
C MET A 133 -11.03 -4.76 8.32
N ILE A 134 -10.11 -5.71 8.12
CA ILE A 134 -10.17 -7.05 8.69
C ILE A 134 -8.97 -7.27 9.61
N GLY A 135 -9.20 -7.77 10.82
CA GLY A 135 -8.13 -8.14 11.74
C GLY A 135 -8.60 -8.92 12.97
N SER A 136 -7.67 -9.22 13.88
CA SER A 136 -7.94 -9.97 15.12
C SER A 136 -8.48 -9.09 16.26
N ALA A 137 -7.99 -7.86 16.36
CA ALA A 137 -8.38 -6.86 17.35
C ALA A 137 -8.74 -5.49 16.73
N PRO A 138 -9.79 -4.81 17.21
CA PRO A 138 -10.15 -3.49 16.71
C PRO A 138 -9.08 -2.46 17.07
N VAL A 139 -8.68 -1.63 16.11
CA VAL A 139 -7.74 -0.53 16.32
C VAL A 139 -8.51 0.76 16.61
N ALA A 140 -7.88 1.75 17.26
CA ALA A 140 -8.48 3.05 17.62
C ALA A 140 -9.14 3.78 16.43
N THR A 141 -8.70 3.49 15.20
CA THR A 141 -9.31 3.94 13.94
C THR A 141 -10.76 3.47 13.73
N ALA A 142 -11.26 2.50 14.50
CA ALA A 142 -12.63 1.98 14.44
C ALA A 142 -13.73 2.96 14.91
N GLY A 143 -13.37 4.16 15.39
CA GLY A 143 -14.33 5.22 15.76
C GLY A 143 -14.92 6.00 14.58
N ASP A 144 -14.32 5.92 13.38
CA ASP A 144 -14.79 6.62 12.19
C ASP A 144 -15.94 5.85 11.51
N ARG A 145 -17.05 6.54 11.22
CA ARG A 145 -18.21 5.97 10.52
C ARG A 145 -17.87 5.45 9.11
N ARG A 146 -16.79 5.92 8.49
CA ARG A 146 -16.36 5.51 7.14
C ARG A 146 -15.51 4.22 7.13
N VAL A 147 -14.99 3.82 8.29
CA VAL A 147 -14.18 2.60 8.44
C VAL A 147 -15.01 1.53 9.16
N LEU A 148 -15.37 0.47 8.44
CA LEU A 148 -16.06 -0.68 9.01
C LEU A 148 -15.03 -1.73 9.40
N TYR A 149 -14.95 -2.04 10.69
CA TYR A 149 -14.06 -3.09 11.19
C TYR A 149 -14.78 -4.45 11.29
N ILE A 150 -14.14 -5.50 10.77
CA ILE A 150 -14.57 -6.89 10.87
C ILE A 150 -13.52 -7.69 11.62
N ARG A 151 -13.92 -8.25 12.75
CA ARG A 151 -13.09 -9.19 13.51
C ARG A 151 -13.10 -10.56 12.82
N GLY A 152 -11.92 -11.07 12.49
CA GLY A 152 -11.74 -12.40 11.92
C GLY A 152 -10.43 -12.57 11.18
N ASP A 153 -10.11 -13.81 10.82
CA ASP A 153 -8.95 -14.14 9.99
C ASP A 153 -9.26 -13.87 8.51
N ALA A 154 -8.47 -13.01 7.86
CA ALA A 154 -8.62 -12.66 6.46
C ALA A 154 -8.28 -13.81 5.49
N ARG A 155 -7.62 -14.88 5.96
CA ARG A 155 -7.40 -16.12 5.19
C ARG A 155 -8.68 -16.94 5.04
N SER A 156 -9.67 -16.71 5.91
CA SER A 156 -10.95 -17.42 5.85
C SER A 156 -11.88 -16.85 4.78
N PRO A 157 -12.37 -17.67 3.83
CA PRO A 157 -13.37 -17.24 2.86
C PRO A 157 -14.64 -16.67 3.50
N GLY A 158 -15.02 -17.15 4.69
CA GLY A 158 -16.17 -16.64 5.44
C GLY A 158 -16.00 -15.17 5.86
N THR A 159 -14.83 -14.83 6.39
CA THR A 159 -14.48 -13.45 6.78
C THR A 159 -14.46 -12.52 5.57
N LEU A 160 -13.84 -12.94 4.46
CA LEU A 160 -13.79 -12.14 3.23
C LEU A 160 -15.18 -11.92 2.63
N ARG A 161 -16.08 -12.91 2.69
CA ARG A 161 -17.48 -12.73 2.29
C ARG A 161 -18.22 -11.74 3.19
N ALA A 162 -18.00 -11.81 4.50
CA ALA A 162 -18.55 -10.86 5.45
C ALA A 162 -18.03 -9.42 5.20
N ALA A 163 -16.78 -9.30 4.74
CA ALA A 163 -16.19 -8.03 4.29
C ALA A 163 -16.69 -7.52 2.94
N GLY A 164 -17.56 -8.28 2.26
CA GLY A 164 -18.12 -7.86 0.99
C GLY A 164 -17.13 -7.92 -0.18
N ILE A 165 -16.09 -8.77 -0.12
CA ILE A 165 -15.02 -8.83 -1.14
C ILE A 165 -15.55 -8.99 -2.57
N HIS A 166 -16.68 -9.68 -2.72
CA HIS A 166 -17.40 -9.89 -3.98
C HIS A 166 -17.92 -8.61 -4.67
N ARG A 167 -17.91 -7.47 -3.99
CA ARG A 167 -18.31 -6.13 -4.47
C ARG A 167 -17.23 -5.08 -4.24
N ALA A 168 -16.10 -5.46 -3.66
CA ALA A 168 -14.99 -4.56 -3.44
C ALA A 168 -14.31 -4.23 -4.77
N ALA A 169 -13.78 -3.00 -4.87
CA ALA A 169 -12.96 -2.61 -6.01
C ALA A 169 -11.51 -3.06 -5.81
N VAL A 170 -11.02 -2.95 -4.56
CA VAL A 170 -9.62 -3.21 -4.22
C VAL A 170 -9.51 -3.95 -2.89
N LEU A 171 -8.54 -4.86 -2.81
CA LEU A 171 -8.09 -5.54 -1.60
C LEU A 171 -6.61 -5.23 -1.37
N TYR A 172 -6.26 -4.83 -0.15
CA TYR A 172 -4.88 -4.75 0.31
C TYR A 172 -4.65 -5.77 1.43
N ALA A 173 -3.63 -6.60 1.30
CA ALA A 173 -3.17 -7.50 2.34
C ALA A 173 -1.86 -6.98 2.92
N CYS A 174 -1.94 -6.43 4.13
CA CYS A 174 -0.87 -5.71 4.82
C CYS A 174 -0.65 -6.26 6.24
N GLU A 175 -0.63 -7.58 6.39
CA GLU A 175 -0.15 -8.25 7.58
C GLU A 175 1.39 -8.23 7.63
N PRO A 176 2.01 -8.38 8.81
CA PRO A 176 3.48 -8.38 8.93
C PRO A 176 4.17 -9.52 8.15
N ASP A 177 3.48 -10.66 8.00
CA ASP A 177 4.01 -11.84 7.33
C ASP A 177 3.58 -11.88 5.85
N SER A 178 4.58 -11.91 4.96
CA SER A 178 4.39 -11.98 3.50
C SER A 178 3.65 -13.25 3.04
N SER A 179 3.83 -14.36 3.75
CA SER A 179 3.13 -15.62 3.47
C SER A 179 1.63 -15.51 3.78
N VAL A 180 1.28 -14.81 4.86
CA VAL A 180 -0.12 -14.52 5.24
C VAL A 180 -0.76 -13.61 4.19
N ASN A 181 -0.05 -12.57 3.72
CA ASN A 181 -0.56 -11.68 2.67
C ASN A 181 -0.85 -12.42 1.36
N THR A 182 0.03 -13.34 0.98
CA THR A 182 -0.16 -14.20 -0.20
C THR A 182 -1.36 -15.16 -0.01
N ALA A 183 -1.52 -15.74 1.18
CA ALA A 183 -2.67 -16.59 1.50
C ALA A 183 -4.00 -15.84 1.47
N ILE A 184 -4.03 -14.57 1.92
CA ILE A 184 -5.21 -13.70 1.84
C ILE A 184 -5.58 -13.43 0.38
N ALA A 185 -4.61 -13.12 -0.47
CA ALA A 185 -4.83 -12.93 -1.90
C ALA A 185 -5.41 -14.19 -2.57
N LEU A 186 -4.89 -15.38 -2.22
CA LEU A 186 -5.42 -16.66 -2.71
C LEU A 186 -6.84 -16.92 -2.22
N ALA A 187 -7.14 -16.68 -0.94
CA ALA A 187 -8.48 -16.80 -0.39
C ALA A 187 -9.47 -15.84 -1.09
N ALA A 188 -9.03 -14.63 -1.41
CA ALA A 188 -9.82 -13.66 -2.16
C ALA A 188 -10.11 -14.13 -3.59
N HIS A 189 -9.15 -14.78 -4.26
CA HIS A 189 -9.35 -15.37 -5.58
C HIS A 189 -10.51 -16.39 -5.58
N GLY A 190 -10.60 -17.22 -4.54
CA GLY A 190 -11.68 -18.22 -4.39
C GLY A 190 -13.06 -17.62 -4.10
N VAL A 191 -13.14 -16.36 -3.65
CA VAL A 191 -14.40 -15.69 -3.28
C VAL A 191 -14.84 -14.63 -4.29
N ALA A 192 -13.89 -14.05 -5.04
CA ALA A 192 -14.17 -13.02 -6.05
C ALA A 192 -15.16 -13.52 -7.11
N ARG A 193 -16.08 -12.65 -7.56
CA ARG A 193 -17.09 -13.04 -8.56
C ARG A 193 -16.44 -13.28 -9.92
N ALA A 194 -16.76 -14.41 -10.54
CA ALA A 194 -16.56 -14.60 -11.96
C ALA A 194 -17.47 -13.64 -12.74
N GLY A 195 -16.93 -12.94 -13.75
CA GLY A 195 -17.73 -12.18 -14.73
C GLY A 195 -18.25 -10.80 -14.27
N GLY A 196 -17.67 -10.17 -13.25
CA GLY A 196 -17.96 -8.76 -12.94
C GLY A 196 -17.43 -7.82 -14.04
N ARG A 197 -18.06 -6.64 -14.24
CA ARG A 197 -17.61 -5.62 -15.22
C ARG A 197 -16.17 -5.16 -14.98
N ARG A 198 -15.67 -5.23 -13.74
CA ARG A 198 -14.27 -5.00 -13.37
C ARG A 198 -13.81 -6.13 -12.44
N PRO A 199 -12.66 -6.77 -12.70
CA PRO A 199 -12.08 -7.74 -11.77
C PRO A 199 -11.65 -7.04 -10.49
N LEU A 200 -11.66 -7.78 -9.37
CA LEU A 200 -11.11 -7.28 -8.11
C LEU A 200 -9.59 -7.10 -8.27
N SER A 201 -9.06 -5.93 -7.90
CA SER A 201 -7.62 -5.74 -7.76
C SER A 201 -7.19 -6.13 -6.36
N ALA A 202 -6.18 -6.99 -6.23
CA ALA A 202 -5.61 -7.39 -4.95
C ALA A 202 -4.12 -7.07 -4.93
N TYR A 203 -3.68 -6.40 -3.87
CA TYR A 203 -2.29 -6.03 -3.64
C TYR A 203 -1.82 -6.69 -2.35
N ALA A 204 -0.78 -7.53 -2.45
CA ALA A 204 -0.19 -8.19 -1.30
C ALA A 204 1.17 -7.57 -0.96
N LEU A 205 1.33 -7.14 0.30
CA LEU A 205 2.59 -6.62 0.81
C LEU A 205 3.60 -7.76 0.97
N ILE A 206 4.77 -7.61 0.36
CA ILE A 206 5.91 -8.51 0.49
C ILE A 206 7.09 -7.70 1.02
N SER A 207 7.56 -8.04 2.22
CA SER A 207 8.61 -7.28 2.93
C SER A 207 9.99 -7.48 2.30
N ASP A 208 10.25 -8.66 1.72
CA ASP A 208 11.49 -8.94 1.02
C ASP A 208 11.40 -8.47 -0.46
N PRO A 209 12.25 -7.52 -0.90
CA PRO A 209 12.20 -7.00 -2.27
C PRO A 209 12.56 -8.05 -3.33
N ASP A 210 13.47 -8.97 -3.02
CA ASP A 210 13.90 -10.03 -3.94
C ASP A 210 12.77 -11.04 -4.17
N LEU A 211 12.08 -11.45 -3.10
CA LEU A 211 10.87 -12.27 -3.18
C LEU A 211 9.74 -11.55 -3.91
N CYS A 212 9.52 -10.27 -3.61
CA CYS A 212 8.49 -9.45 -4.26
C CYS A 212 8.67 -9.45 -5.78
N ALA A 213 9.89 -9.18 -6.24
CA ALA A 213 10.22 -9.19 -7.66
C ALA A 213 10.08 -10.59 -8.28
N ALA A 214 10.46 -11.67 -7.57
CA ALA A 214 10.27 -13.04 -8.05
C ALA A 214 8.79 -13.36 -8.29
N LEU A 215 7.92 -13.02 -7.34
CA LEU A 215 6.47 -13.22 -7.44
C LEU A 215 5.85 -12.39 -8.57
N ARG A 216 6.26 -11.12 -8.72
CA ARG A 216 5.84 -10.25 -9.85
C ARG A 216 6.22 -10.86 -11.21
N ALA A 217 7.44 -11.38 -11.36
CA ALA A 217 7.89 -11.98 -12.62
C ALA A 217 7.09 -13.24 -13.00
N ARG A 218 6.81 -14.10 -12.01
CA ARG A 218 5.94 -15.28 -12.21
C ARG A 218 4.52 -14.88 -12.57
N ARG A 219 4.02 -13.80 -11.98
CA ARG A 219 2.68 -13.27 -12.25
C ARG A 219 2.53 -12.75 -13.68
N LEU A 220 3.52 -12.01 -14.19
CA LEU A 220 3.52 -11.49 -15.57
C LEU A 220 3.52 -12.64 -16.60
N SER A 221 4.14 -13.77 -16.26
CA SER A 221 4.24 -14.94 -17.15
C SER A 221 2.94 -15.76 -17.25
N LEU A 222 1.90 -15.47 -16.43
CA LEU A 222 0.64 -16.21 -16.46
C LEU A 222 -0.30 -15.69 -17.55
N PRO A 223 -0.72 -16.51 -18.52
CA PRO A 223 -1.67 -16.11 -19.55
C PRO A 223 -3.09 -15.93 -19.00
N GLY A 224 -3.83 -14.94 -19.53
CA GLY A 224 -5.29 -14.80 -19.35
C GLY A 224 -5.74 -13.54 -18.60
N ARG A 225 -7.06 -13.26 -18.63
CA ARG A 225 -7.72 -12.23 -17.81
C ARG A 225 -8.28 -12.88 -16.53
N PRO A 226 -7.57 -12.83 -15.41
CA PRO A 226 -7.99 -13.52 -14.20
C PRO A 226 -9.20 -12.83 -13.58
N ARG A 227 -10.00 -13.61 -12.82
CA ARG A 227 -11.10 -13.09 -11.97
C ARG A 227 -10.61 -12.04 -10.94
N LEU A 228 -9.31 -12.09 -10.64
CA LEU A 228 -8.59 -11.25 -9.68
C LEU A 228 -7.31 -10.71 -10.36
N ARG A 229 -7.15 -9.39 -10.44
CA ARG A 229 -5.87 -8.76 -10.77
C ARG A 229 -5.02 -8.73 -9.50
N LEU A 230 -4.30 -9.82 -9.24
CA LEU A 230 -3.32 -9.89 -8.16
C LEU A 230 -2.01 -9.25 -8.61
N ASP A 231 -1.46 -8.41 -7.74
CA ASP A 231 -0.10 -7.90 -7.80
C ASP A 231 0.52 -7.82 -6.39
N PHE A 232 1.85 -7.69 -6.36
CA PHE A 232 2.64 -7.62 -5.13
C PHE A 232 3.31 -6.27 -5.03
N PHE A 233 3.49 -5.78 -3.81
CA PHE A 233 4.21 -4.54 -3.58
C PHE A 233 5.13 -4.64 -2.38
N ASN A 234 6.20 -3.86 -2.43
CA ASN A 234 7.16 -3.72 -1.35
C ASN A 234 7.19 -2.25 -0.92
N LEU A 235 7.06 -1.99 0.39
CA LEU A 235 7.00 -0.62 0.89
C LEU A 235 8.33 0.09 0.81
N ASP A 236 9.45 -0.61 0.96
CA ASP A 236 10.78 -0.03 0.92
C ASP A 236 11.14 0.50 -0.48
N GLU A 237 10.78 -0.23 -1.54
CA GLU A 237 10.89 0.22 -2.93
C GLU A 237 10.07 1.49 -3.19
N LEU A 238 8.80 1.51 -2.74
CA LEU A 238 7.92 2.65 -2.89
C LEU A 238 8.40 3.86 -2.07
N ALA A 239 8.87 3.62 -0.86
CA ALA A 239 9.37 4.63 0.06
C ALA A 239 10.64 5.30 -0.49
N ALA A 240 11.57 4.52 -1.06
CA ALA A 240 12.78 5.06 -1.69
C ALA A 240 12.45 6.04 -2.83
N ARG A 241 11.45 5.70 -3.65
CA ARG A 241 10.94 6.57 -4.71
C ARG A 241 10.33 7.86 -4.16
N VAL A 242 9.44 7.75 -3.18
CA VAL A 242 8.80 8.92 -2.54
C VAL A 242 9.84 9.82 -1.88
N LEU A 243 10.85 9.24 -1.23
CA LEU A 243 11.92 9.98 -0.58
C LEU A 243 12.65 10.86 -1.59
N LEU A 244 13.12 10.28 -2.70
CA LEU A 244 13.88 11.02 -3.70
C LEU A 244 13.01 11.96 -4.54
N ASP A 245 11.69 11.74 -4.62
CA ASP A 245 10.75 12.70 -5.23
C ASP A 245 10.67 13.99 -4.42
N ARG A 246 10.59 13.87 -3.09
CA ARG A 246 10.51 15.03 -2.20
C ARG A 246 11.88 15.64 -1.92
N HIS A 247 12.92 14.82 -1.92
CA HIS A 247 14.28 15.18 -1.56
C HIS A 247 15.28 14.68 -2.60
N PRO A 248 15.26 15.26 -3.81
CA PRO A 248 16.13 14.84 -4.89
C PRO A 248 17.60 15.11 -4.57
N ILE A 249 18.46 14.31 -5.19
CA ILE A 249 19.90 14.54 -5.27
C ILE A 249 20.14 15.52 -6.41
N VAL A 250 20.62 16.72 -6.07
CA VAL A 250 20.61 17.86 -6.99
C VAL A 250 22.00 18.28 -7.46
N ASN A 251 23.05 17.85 -6.77
CA ASN A 251 24.43 18.20 -7.09
C ASN A 251 25.32 16.96 -7.15
N GLU A 252 26.60 17.16 -7.47
CA GLU A 252 27.58 16.09 -7.64
C GLU A 252 28.37 15.75 -6.36
N GLN A 253 28.02 16.37 -5.21
CA GLN A 253 28.68 16.08 -3.95
C GLN A 253 28.40 14.65 -3.49
N PRO A 254 29.26 14.08 -2.64
CA PRO A 254 29.08 12.71 -2.17
C PRO A 254 27.76 12.48 -1.45
N VAL A 255 27.23 11.26 -1.57
CA VAL A 255 26.09 10.77 -0.80
C VAL A 255 26.56 9.62 0.08
N VAL A 256 26.09 9.56 1.33
CA VAL A 256 26.40 8.47 2.25
C VAL A 256 25.12 7.68 2.55
N VAL A 257 25.19 6.37 2.46
CA VAL A 257 24.11 5.44 2.84
C VAL A 257 24.62 4.53 3.96
N ILE A 258 24.02 4.63 5.13
CA ILE A 258 24.34 3.83 6.31
C ILE A 258 23.22 2.82 6.53
N GLY A 259 23.51 1.54 6.40
CA GLY A 259 22.52 0.46 6.43
C GLY A 259 22.04 0.07 5.03
N LEU A 260 22.25 -1.19 4.65
CA LEU A 260 21.74 -1.81 3.41
C LEU A 260 20.67 -2.88 3.68
N ASP A 261 19.76 -2.56 4.59
CA ASP A 261 18.49 -3.28 4.69
C ASP A 261 17.63 -3.08 3.41
N ALA A 262 16.42 -3.62 3.36
CA ALA A 262 15.53 -3.52 2.19
C ALA A 262 15.35 -2.08 1.68
N PHE A 263 15.22 -1.11 2.59
CA PHE A 263 15.14 0.32 2.27
C PHE A 263 16.44 0.89 1.70
N GLY A 264 17.59 0.65 2.35
CA GLY A 264 18.89 1.13 1.87
C GLY A 264 19.24 0.61 0.48
N ARG A 265 18.99 -0.69 0.22
CA ARG A 265 19.16 -1.30 -1.11
C ARG A 265 18.26 -0.65 -2.15
N SER A 266 16.97 -0.47 -1.82
CA SER A 266 16.01 0.17 -2.72
C SER A 266 16.37 1.62 -3.03
N LEU A 267 16.88 2.34 -2.02
CA LEU A 267 17.35 3.72 -2.17
C LEU A 267 18.56 3.79 -3.12
N LEU A 268 19.56 2.93 -2.95
CA LEU A 268 20.72 2.87 -3.84
C LEU A 268 20.32 2.67 -5.31
N VAL A 269 19.42 1.73 -5.57
CA VAL A 269 18.93 1.43 -6.93
C VAL A 269 18.13 2.60 -7.50
N GLU A 270 17.25 3.21 -6.71
CA GLU A 270 16.42 4.33 -7.16
C GLU A 270 17.25 5.61 -7.41
N MET A 271 18.28 5.87 -6.61
CA MET A 271 19.26 6.95 -6.86
C MET A 271 19.95 6.74 -8.21
N ALA A 272 20.49 5.54 -8.44
CA ALA A 272 21.14 5.20 -9.70
C ALA A 272 20.18 5.30 -10.89
N ARG A 273 18.93 4.84 -10.74
CA ARG A 273 17.90 4.93 -11.78
C ARG A 273 17.65 6.38 -12.20
N ARG A 274 17.50 7.29 -11.24
CA ARG A 274 17.30 8.74 -11.52
C ARG A 274 18.52 9.36 -12.17
N ARG A 275 19.73 9.02 -11.71
CA ARG A 275 20.99 9.52 -12.28
C ARG A 275 21.16 9.11 -13.75
N ARG A 276 20.68 7.93 -14.14
CA ARG A 276 20.68 7.49 -15.54
C ARG A 276 19.76 8.30 -16.45
N LEU A 277 18.66 8.85 -15.92
CA LEU A 277 17.70 9.66 -16.67
C LEU A 277 18.14 11.11 -16.86
N ILE A 278 19.01 11.60 -15.97
CA ILE A 278 19.61 12.93 -16.05
C ILE A 278 21.13 12.73 -16.11
N PRO A 279 21.67 12.41 -17.31
CA PRO A 279 23.09 12.14 -17.46
C PRO A 279 23.90 13.34 -17.00
N ALA A 280 24.97 13.05 -16.28
CA ALA A 280 25.89 14.04 -15.79
C ALA A 280 27.32 13.65 -16.19
N PRO A 281 28.28 14.60 -16.16
CA PRO A 281 29.62 14.35 -16.64
C PRO A 281 30.35 13.26 -15.86
N TYR A 282 30.03 13.11 -14.57
CA TYR A 282 30.69 12.18 -13.67
C TYR A 282 29.69 11.28 -12.91
N PRO A 283 30.07 10.02 -12.62
CA PRO A 283 29.30 9.16 -11.72
C PRO A 283 29.10 9.82 -10.35
N LEU A 284 27.93 9.62 -9.75
CA LEU A 284 27.64 10.13 -8.41
C LEU A 284 28.51 9.39 -7.37
N PRO A 285 29.33 10.08 -6.56
CA PRO A 285 30.07 9.43 -5.49
C PRO A 285 29.11 8.97 -4.39
N VAL A 286 29.07 7.66 -4.11
CA VAL A 286 28.21 7.09 -3.08
C VAL A 286 29.05 6.21 -2.14
N THR A 287 29.12 6.62 -0.88
CA THR A 287 29.73 5.83 0.18
C THR A 287 28.65 5.00 0.87
N VAL A 288 28.85 3.69 0.96
CA VAL A 288 27.95 2.74 1.60
C VAL A 288 28.63 2.16 2.83
N ILE A 289 27.95 2.23 3.97
CA ILE A 289 28.44 1.71 5.25
C ILE A 289 27.40 0.72 5.77
N ASP A 290 27.77 -0.53 5.95
CA ASP A 290 26.90 -1.59 6.46
C ASP A 290 27.76 -2.71 7.08
N ALA A 291 27.15 -3.67 7.78
CA ALA A 291 27.89 -4.82 8.30
C ALA A 291 28.51 -5.68 7.19
N ASP A 292 27.80 -5.82 6.06
CA ASP A 292 28.23 -6.57 4.87
C ASP A 292 28.07 -5.71 3.60
N ALA A 293 28.57 -4.47 3.64
CA ALA A 293 28.39 -3.49 2.56
C ALA A 293 28.92 -4.02 1.22
N ALA A 294 30.14 -4.56 1.20
CA ALA A 294 30.77 -5.03 -0.03
C ALA A 294 29.93 -6.13 -0.72
N ARG A 295 29.56 -7.16 0.04
CA ARG A 295 28.76 -8.30 -0.44
C ARG A 295 27.37 -7.87 -0.90
N THR A 296 26.74 -6.97 -0.16
CA THR A 296 25.37 -6.52 -0.46
C THR A 296 25.33 -5.61 -1.69
N VAL A 297 26.31 -4.71 -1.83
CA VAL A 297 26.47 -3.88 -3.02
C VAL A 297 26.76 -4.75 -4.24
N GLU A 298 27.64 -5.74 -4.13
CA GLU A 298 27.91 -6.69 -5.22
C GLU A 298 26.63 -7.38 -5.69
N ALA A 299 25.79 -7.87 -4.77
CA ALA A 299 24.51 -8.48 -5.11
C ALA A 299 23.55 -7.49 -5.81
N VAL A 300 23.49 -6.23 -5.36
CA VAL A 300 22.70 -5.17 -6.02
C VAL A 300 23.22 -4.89 -7.43
N CYS A 301 24.54 -4.78 -7.62
CA CYS A 301 25.15 -4.51 -8.92
C CYS A 301 25.01 -5.69 -9.89
N ARG A 302 25.09 -6.94 -9.42
CA ARG A 302 24.77 -8.14 -10.22
C ARG A 302 23.34 -8.11 -10.74
N ARG A 303 22.40 -7.57 -9.95
CA ARG A 303 21.00 -7.43 -10.34
C ARG A 303 20.74 -6.21 -11.23
N PHE A 304 21.41 -5.10 -10.95
CA PHE A 304 21.23 -3.81 -11.61
C PHE A 304 22.59 -3.25 -12.06
N GLU A 305 23.07 -3.71 -13.22
CA GLU A 305 24.42 -3.38 -13.73
C GLU A 305 24.65 -1.87 -13.93
N PHE A 306 23.59 -1.14 -14.29
CA PHE A 306 23.68 0.31 -14.46
C PHE A 306 24.08 1.06 -13.19
N VAL A 307 23.96 0.45 -11.99
CA VAL A 307 24.34 1.10 -10.73
C VAL A 307 25.83 1.47 -10.74
N THR A 308 26.70 0.58 -11.21
CA THR A 308 28.15 0.88 -11.31
C THR A 308 28.50 1.82 -12.46
N GLU A 309 27.64 1.94 -13.47
CA GLU A 309 27.85 2.87 -14.58
C GLU A 309 27.61 4.33 -14.16
N VAL A 310 26.66 4.56 -13.26
CA VAL A 310 26.21 5.92 -12.88
C VAL A 310 26.58 6.34 -11.46
N CYS A 311 27.03 5.41 -10.61
CA CYS A 311 27.49 5.68 -9.26
C CYS A 311 28.93 5.18 -9.06
N ALA A 312 29.79 6.03 -8.53
CA ALA A 312 31.12 5.65 -8.04
C ALA A 312 30.96 5.17 -6.59
N LEU A 313 30.92 3.85 -6.41
CA LEU A 313 30.61 3.21 -5.13
C LEU A 313 31.88 2.99 -4.29
N THR A 314 31.83 3.41 -3.04
CA THR A 314 32.83 3.09 -2.01
C THR A 314 32.13 2.34 -0.89
N THR A 315 32.59 1.13 -0.55
CA THR A 315 31.96 0.29 0.49
C THR A 315 32.84 0.18 1.73
N HIS A 316 32.23 0.27 2.90
CA HIS A 316 32.88 0.02 4.18
C HIS A 316 32.08 -0.98 5.00
N ASP A 317 32.72 -2.10 5.34
CA ASP A 317 32.17 -3.10 6.24
C ASP A 317 32.43 -2.67 7.69
N ALA A 318 31.37 -2.32 8.42
CA ALA A 318 31.43 -1.85 9.79
C ALA A 318 30.22 -2.34 10.61
N PRO A 319 30.42 -2.80 11.86
CA PRO A 319 29.33 -3.30 12.67
C PRO A 319 28.31 -2.19 12.97
N PRO A 320 27.00 -2.53 13.05
CA PRO A 320 26.00 -1.51 13.30
C PRO A 320 26.16 -0.88 14.70
N GLY A 321 26.13 0.45 14.77
CA GLY A 321 26.11 1.20 16.02
C GLY A 321 27.47 1.55 16.64
N ASP A 322 28.58 1.08 16.08
CA ASP A 322 29.95 1.52 16.39
C ASP A 322 30.68 1.86 15.08
N LEU A 323 30.44 3.07 14.60
CA LEU A 323 30.91 3.53 13.29
C LEU A 323 32.06 4.53 13.47
N PRO A 324 33.31 4.20 13.06
CA PRO A 324 34.43 5.14 13.07
C PRO A 324 34.31 6.15 11.92
N LEU A 325 33.25 6.98 11.92
CA LEU A 325 32.89 7.88 10.83
C LEU A 325 33.98 8.89 10.46
N GLY A 326 34.98 9.13 11.31
CA GLY A 326 36.14 9.94 10.95
C GLY A 326 36.96 9.35 9.80
N GLU A 327 36.96 8.03 9.65
CA GLU A 327 37.70 7.30 8.61
C GLU A 327 36.78 6.86 7.46
N LEU A 328 35.49 6.69 7.74
CA LEU A 328 34.51 6.17 6.77
C LEU A 328 33.83 7.27 5.93
N LEU A 329 33.79 8.51 6.41
CA LEU A 329 33.16 9.60 5.67
C LEU A 329 34.08 10.11 4.55
N PRO A 330 33.50 10.54 3.41
CA PRO A 330 34.27 11.19 2.36
C PRO A 330 34.95 12.47 2.86
N SER A 331 36.07 12.83 2.24
CA SER A 331 36.82 14.04 2.60
C SER A 331 36.04 15.32 2.31
N GLU A 332 35.20 15.30 1.26
CA GLU A 332 34.25 16.36 0.96
C GLU A 332 32.95 16.16 1.76
N PRO A 333 32.32 17.24 2.25
CA PRO A 333 31.07 17.12 3.00
C PRO A 333 29.98 16.54 2.10
N PRO A 334 29.30 15.46 2.51
CA PRO A 334 28.25 14.87 1.70
C PRO A 334 27.03 15.80 1.64
N GLN A 335 26.36 15.83 0.48
CA GLN A 335 25.07 16.55 0.34
C GLN A 335 23.95 15.87 1.12
N ARG A 336 24.04 14.54 1.25
CA ARG A 336 23.02 13.69 1.87
C ARG A 336 23.66 12.54 2.62
N VAL A 337 23.14 12.29 3.81
CA VAL A 337 23.42 11.10 4.61
C VAL A 337 22.09 10.42 4.91
N PHE A 338 21.94 9.17 4.47
CA PHE A 338 20.76 8.36 4.73
C PHE A 338 21.10 7.30 5.77
N VAL A 339 20.41 7.32 6.91
CA VAL A 339 20.50 6.26 7.93
C VAL A 339 19.29 5.34 7.76
N CYS A 340 19.54 4.15 7.24
CA CYS A 340 18.55 3.25 6.66
C CYS A 340 18.34 1.96 7.47
N HIS A 341 18.88 1.86 8.70
CA HIS A 341 18.73 0.67 9.52
C HIS A 341 17.26 0.25 9.72
N GLY A 342 17.05 -1.06 9.68
CA GLY A 342 15.77 -1.75 9.88
C GLY A 342 15.23 -1.56 11.30
N ASP A 343 16.15 -1.54 12.28
CA ASP A 343 15.86 -1.17 13.66
C ASP A 343 15.85 0.36 13.81
N GLN A 344 14.69 0.92 14.16
CA GLN A 344 14.52 2.35 14.33
C GLN A 344 15.35 2.94 15.47
N ASP A 345 15.55 2.19 16.55
CA ASP A 345 16.29 2.66 17.73
C ASP A 345 17.77 2.76 17.38
N LEU A 346 18.27 1.79 16.62
CA LEU A 346 19.61 1.83 16.06
C LEU A 346 19.77 2.97 15.05
N ALA A 347 18.80 3.18 14.15
CA ALA A 347 18.83 4.28 13.18
C ALA A 347 18.90 5.65 13.87
N LEU A 348 18.05 5.86 14.88
CA LEU A 348 18.04 7.09 15.67
C LEU A 348 19.31 7.23 16.51
N LYS A 349 19.79 6.16 17.16
CA LYS A 349 21.05 6.17 17.90
C LYS A 349 22.19 6.60 16.99
N THR A 350 22.33 6.00 15.81
CA THR A 350 23.38 6.35 14.83
C THR A 350 23.29 7.84 14.48
N ALA A 351 22.10 8.34 14.14
CA ALA A 351 21.91 9.74 13.79
C ALA A 351 22.23 10.71 14.95
N LEU A 352 21.83 10.37 16.17
CA LEU A 352 21.93 11.24 17.35
C LEU A 352 23.26 11.15 18.11
N THR A 353 24.11 10.17 17.80
CA THR A 353 25.44 10.03 18.43
C THR A 353 26.59 10.33 17.47
N SER A 354 26.30 10.42 16.17
CA SER A 354 27.29 10.66 15.11
C SER A 354 27.46 12.14 14.79
N LEU A 355 28.12 12.87 15.68
CA LEU A 355 28.25 14.34 15.60
C LEU A 355 28.83 14.86 14.26
N ARG A 356 29.66 14.07 13.58
CA ARG A 356 30.23 14.44 12.27
C ARG A 356 29.17 14.59 11.18
N LEU A 357 28.04 13.90 11.30
CA LEU A 357 26.93 13.96 10.34
C LEU A 357 26.11 15.25 10.46
N TRP A 358 26.22 15.96 11.59
CA TRP A 358 25.42 17.14 11.87
C TRP A 358 25.92 18.39 11.13
N ASN A 359 27.17 18.35 10.68
CA ASN A 359 27.84 19.47 10.02
C ASN A 359 27.66 19.48 8.49
N CYS A 360 26.82 18.59 7.93
CA CYS A 360 26.59 18.46 6.49
C CYS A 360 25.53 19.45 5.95
N GLY A 361 25.02 20.36 6.79
CA GLY A 361 24.07 21.41 6.43
C GLY A 361 22.59 21.01 6.64
N PRO A 362 21.65 21.96 6.46
CA PRO A 362 20.23 21.74 6.75
C PRO A 362 19.61 20.64 5.87
N GLY A 363 18.85 19.76 6.49
CA GLY A 363 18.15 18.64 5.86
C GLY A 363 19.06 17.60 5.22
N SER A 364 20.37 17.63 5.47
CA SER A 364 21.33 16.68 4.89
C SER A 364 21.22 15.28 5.47
N LEU A 365 20.82 15.15 6.75
CA LEU A 365 20.70 13.87 7.45
C LEU A 365 19.25 13.39 7.45
N VAL A 366 19.00 12.27 6.78
CA VAL A 366 17.69 11.62 6.71
C VAL A 366 17.74 10.29 7.45
N VAL A 367 16.83 10.09 8.40
CA VAL A 367 16.76 8.88 9.22
C VAL A 367 15.47 8.15 8.92
N ARG A 368 15.60 6.89 8.51
CA ARG A 368 14.47 5.98 8.29
C ARG A 368 13.90 5.55 9.63
N VAL A 369 12.60 5.71 9.80
CA VAL A 369 11.81 5.15 10.90
C VAL A 369 10.62 4.37 10.33
N GLU A 370 10.05 3.48 11.14
CA GLU A 370 8.88 2.70 10.72
C GLU A 370 7.59 3.54 10.76
N GLU A 371 7.41 4.33 11.83
CA GLU A 371 6.26 5.20 12.04
C GLU A 371 6.72 6.60 12.47
N ALA A 372 6.06 7.65 12.00
CA ALA A 372 6.38 9.04 12.35
C ALA A 372 5.99 9.35 13.81
N GLY A 373 4.93 8.68 14.29
CA GLY A 373 4.24 8.83 15.58
C GLY A 373 4.91 9.72 16.63
N THR A 374 5.85 9.16 17.40
CA THR A 374 6.43 9.87 18.56
C THR A 374 7.61 10.75 18.17
N PHE A 375 8.49 10.29 17.27
CA PHE A 375 9.76 10.97 17.00
C PHE A 375 9.62 12.11 16.00
N SER A 376 8.89 11.94 14.89
CA SER A 376 8.65 13.04 13.95
C SER A 376 7.92 14.20 14.64
N ARG A 377 6.91 13.91 15.47
CA ARG A 377 6.22 14.96 16.26
C ARG A 377 7.14 15.61 17.30
N ALA A 378 8.05 14.85 17.91
CA ALA A 378 8.99 15.39 18.90
C ALA A 378 10.02 16.35 18.28
N PHE A 379 10.50 16.07 17.06
CA PHE A 379 11.51 16.91 16.38
C PHE A 379 10.88 18.04 15.54
N GLU A 380 9.80 17.77 14.81
CA GLU A 380 9.25 18.67 13.78
C GLU A 380 8.00 19.46 14.22
N ASP A 381 7.05 18.82 14.94
CA ASP A 381 5.75 19.47 15.27
C ASP A 381 5.76 20.21 16.60
N VAL A 382 6.23 19.54 17.66
CA VAL A 382 6.17 20.02 19.05
C VAL A 382 7.51 20.57 19.51
N HIS A 383 8.59 20.35 18.73
CA HIS A 383 9.97 20.73 19.04
C HIS A 383 10.38 20.38 20.49
N LEU A 384 9.91 19.23 21.00
CA LEU A 384 10.34 18.69 22.30
C LEU A 384 11.81 18.27 22.28
N LEU A 385 12.34 17.95 21.10
CA LEU A 385 13.73 17.65 20.85
C LEU A 385 14.26 18.59 19.75
N GLU A 386 15.50 19.07 19.90
CA GLU A 386 16.15 19.91 18.89
C GLU A 386 16.44 19.07 17.64
N GLY A 387 15.91 19.48 16.47
CA GLY A 387 16.15 18.84 15.17
C GLY A 387 17.55 19.09 14.58
N LEU A 388 18.57 19.23 15.44
CA LEU A 388 19.96 19.51 15.07
C LEU A 388 20.08 20.73 14.16
N SER A 389 19.53 21.87 14.57
CA SER A 389 19.46 23.10 13.74
C SER A 389 18.85 22.87 12.33
N GLY A 390 17.93 21.91 12.19
CA GLY A 390 17.27 21.56 10.94
C GLY A 390 18.05 20.61 10.04
N ALA A 391 19.19 20.07 10.49
CA ALA A 391 19.97 19.08 9.75
C ALA A 391 19.28 17.71 9.67
N LEU A 392 18.54 17.33 10.72
CA LEU A 392 17.87 16.04 10.85
C LEU A 392 16.47 16.05 10.24
N ARG A 393 16.17 15.04 9.43
CA ARG A 393 14.83 14.73 8.94
C ARG A 393 14.48 13.29 9.24
N VAL A 394 13.29 13.09 9.80
CA VAL A 394 12.74 11.75 10.03
C VAL A 394 11.90 11.35 8.82
N PHE A 395 12.07 10.14 8.32
CA PHE A 395 11.33 9.62 7.17
C PHE A 395 10.61 8.32 7.54
N ALA A 396 9.28 8.39 7.67
CA ALA A 396 8.45 7.26 8.07
C ALA A 396 8.03 6.43 6.86
N VAL A 397 8.67 5.26 6.69
CA VAL A 397 8.50 4.40 5.51
C VAL A 397 7.03 4.03 5.28
N ASN A 398 6.32 3.60 6.32
CA ASN A 398 4.95 3.12 6.18
C ASN A 398 3.96 4.22 5.78
N GLU A 399 4.09 5.41 6.39
CA GLU A 399 3.21 6.55 6.13
C GLU A 399 3.43 7.18 4.76
N GLU A 400 4.68 7.15 4.28
CA GLU A 400 5.06 7.74 3.00
C GLU A 400 4.84 6.79 1.83
N ALA A 401 5.10 5.49 2.00
CA ALA A 401 4.84 4.48 0.97
C ALA A 401 3.39 4.00 0.91
N GLY A 402 2.59 4.24 1.96
CA GLY A 402 1.18 3.84 2.06
C GLY A 402 0.21 4.56 1.11
N ASP A 403 0.68 5.19 0.03
CA ASP A 403 -0.18 5.84 -0.98
C ASP A 403 -0.79 4.81 -1.94
N PRO A 404 -2.14 4.66 -1.97
CA PRO A 404 -2.83 3.74 -2.88
C PRO A 404 -2.49 3.93 -4.36
N ARG A 405 -2.13 5.16 -4.78
CA ARG A 405 -1.76 5.46 -6.17
C ARG A 405 -0.44 4.81 -6.55
N LEU A 406 0.52 4.79 -5.62
CA LEU A 406 1.85 4.22 -5.80
C LEU A 406 1.81 2.70 -5.69
N ILE A 407 1.03 2.16 -4.75
CA ILE A 407 0.83 0.70 -4.61
C ILE A 407 0.13 0.11 -5.84
N GLY A 408 -0.73 0.89 -6.49
CA GLY A 408 -1.41 0.49 -7.73
C GLY A 408 -0.50 0.36 -8.95
N GLU A 409 0.74 0.84 -8.88
CA GLU A 409 1.74 0.67 -9.93
C GLU A 409 2.30 -0.74 -9.88
N ASP A 410 2.02 -1.52 -10.91
CA ASP A 410 2.45 -2.91 -11.02
C ASP A 410 3.76 -3.08 -11.78
N LEU A 411 4.24 -4.32 -11.88
CA LEU A 411 5.40 -4.64 -12.72
C LEU A 411 5.18 -4.18 -14.17
N VAL A 412 3.94 -4.20 -14.67
CA VAL A 412 3.63 -3.69 -16.01
C VAL A 412 3.97 -2.21 -16.13
N GLU A 413 3.57 -1.36 -15.19
CA GLU A 413 3.94 0.07 -15.20
C GLU A 413 5.46 0.27 -15.11
N THR A 414 6.16 -0.55 -14.31
CA THR A 414 7.63 -0.51 -14.19
C THR A 414 8.31 -0.85 -15.52
N LEU A 415 7.86 -1.91 -16.19
CA LEU A 415 8.39 -2.33 -17.49
C LEU A 415 8.03 -1.34 -18.60
N ALA A 416 6.81 -0.79 -18.58
CA ALA A 416 6.37 0.22 -19.53
C ALA A 416 7.24 1.48 -19.46
N ARG A 417 7.60 1.90 -18.25
CA ARG A 417 8.55 3.00 -18.04
C ARG A 417 9.93 2.64 -18.58
N ALA A 418 10.46 1.46 -18.26
CA ALA A 418 11.78 1.02 -18.75
C ALA A 418 11.87 0.95 -20.28
N ILE A 419 10.79 0.51 -20.95
CA ILE A 419 10.67 0.52 -22.41
C ILE A 419 10.79 1.95 -22.94
N HIS A 420 10.00 2.88 -22.40
CA HIS A 420 10.00 4.28 -22.83
C HIS A 420 11.34 4.97 -22.57
N GLU A 421 11.94 4.76 -21.40
CA GLU A 421 13.25 5.31 -21.05
C GLU A 421 14.34 4.79 -22.00
N SER A 422 14.30 3.52 -22.37
CA SER A 422 15.19 2.96 -23.39
C SER A 422 15.00 3.62 -24.75
N TYR A 423 13.75 3.83 -25.17
CA TYR A 423 13.43 4.55 -26.41
C TYR A 423 13.99 5.98 -26.41
N VAL A 424 13.82 6.72 -25.31
CA VAL A 424 14.37 8.08 -25.17
C VAL A 424 15.90 8.07 -25.24
N ALA A 425 16.55 7.15 -24.52
CA ALA A 425 18.01 7.04 -24.51
C ALA A 425 18.58 6.77 -25.90
N GLU A 426 18.01 5.80 -26.63
CA GLU A 426 18.45 5.42 -27.97
C GLU A 426 18.25 6.55 -29.00
N ASN A 427 17.10 7.23 -28.95
CA ASN A 427 16.83 8.35 -29.85
C ASN A 427 17.69 9.58 -29.54
N THR A 428 17.99 9.82 -28.26
CA THR A 428 18.91 10.89 -27.84
C THR A 428 20.33 10.59 -28.33
N ALA A 429 20.79 9.34 -28.21
CA ALA A 429 22.08 8.91 -28.74
C ALA A 429 22.17 9.08 -30.27
N ARG A 430 21.06 8.89 -30.98
CA ARG A 430 20.92 9.16 -32.42
C ARG A 430 20.75 10.65 -32.77
N ARG A 431 20.88 11.56 -31.79
CA ARG A 431 20.75 13.02 -31.93
C ARG A 431 19.38 13.49 -32.41
N HIS A 432 18.32 12.70 -32.19
CA HIS A 432 16.96 13.20 -32.35
C HIS A 432 16.64 14.21 -31.25
N VAL A 433 15.83 15.22 -31.59
CA VAL A 433 15.47 16.31 -30.69
C VAL A 433 13.96 16.37 -30.50
N ARG A 434 13.53 16.90 -29.35
CA ARG A 434 12.11 17.01 -29.00
C ARG A 434 11.28 17.78 -30.06
N ALA A 435 11.89 18.71 -30.78
CA ALA A 435 11.24 19.48 -31.84
C ALA A 435 10.75 18.59 -33.00
N THR A 436 11.46 17.51 -33.31
CA THR A 436 11.11 16.57 -34.37
C THR A 436 10.42 15.30 -33.84
N ASN A 437 10.58 15.01 -32.55
CA ASN A 437 9.94 13.87 -31.89
C ASN A 437 9.39 14.31 -30.50
N PRO A 438 8.11 14.71 -30.43
CA PRO A 438 7.49 15.18 -29.19
C PRO A 438 7.47 14.14 -28.05
N SER A 439 7.70 12.86 -28.37
CA SER A 439 7.74 11.77 -27.39
C SER A 439 9.05 11.70 -26.61
N LEU A 440 10.08 12.49 -26.97
CA LEU A 440 11.34 12.59 -26.23
C LEU A 440 11.18 13.46 -24.98
N VAL A 441 10.36 12.97 -24.06
CA VAL A 441 10.04 13.59 -22.77
C VAL A 441 10.08 12.55 -21.65
N PRO A 442 10.24 12.95 -20.38
CA PRO A 442 10.12 12.05 -19.23
C PRO A 442 8.77 11.32 -19.20
N TRP A 443 8.72 10.15 -18.58
CA TRP A 443 7.53 9.29 -18.49
C TRP A 443 6.30 10.05 -17.97
N GLU A 444 6.49 10.89 -16.96
CA GLU A 444 5.43 11.66 -16.30
C GLU A 444 4.80 12.69 -17.23
N SER A 445 5.57 13.19 -18.21
CA SER A 445 5.14 14.15 -19.23
C SER A 445 4.63 13.47 -20.51
N LEU A 446 4.74 12.14 -20.60
CA LEU A 446 4.34 11.40 -21.80
C LEU A 446 2.80 11.39 -21.94
N PRO A 447 2.25 11.68 -23.14
CA PRO A 447 0.82 11.59 -23.41
C PRO A 447 0.21 10.25 -22.95
N SER A 448 -1.01 10.31 -22.41
CA SER A 448 -1.68 9.16 -21.78
C SER A 448 -1.84 7.97 -22.72
N HIS A 449 -2.10 8.21 -24.01
CA HIS A 449 -2.23 7.17 -25.02
C HIS A 449 -0.90 6.44 -25.30
N LEU A 450 0.23 7.17 -25.31
CA LEU A 450 1.56 6.56 -25.45
C LEU A 450 1.98 5.79 -24.19
N ARG A 451 1.63 6.29 -22.99
CA ARG A 451 1.79 5.50 -21.76
C ARG A 451 0.97 4.22 -21.79
N ALA A 452 -0.27 4.30 -22.30
CA ALA A 452 -1.11 3.12 -22.47
C ALA A 452 -0.52 2.13 -23.48
N ALA A 453 0.06 2.59 -24.59
CA ALA A 453 0.75 1.74 -25.56
C ALA A 453 1.95 0.99 -24.94
N ASN A 454 2.81 1.70 -24.19
CA ASN A 454 3.93 1.07 -23.47
C ASN A 454 3.47 0.05 -22.43
N ARG A 455 2.36 0.32 -21.71
CA ARG A 455 1.73 -0.68 -20.81
C ARG A 455 1.25 -1.92 -21.57
N ARG A 456 0.52 -1.75 -22.68
CA ARG A 456 0.04 -2.87 -23.51
C ARG A 456 1.21 -3.71 -24.05
N GLN A 457 2.32 -3.07 -24.38
CA GLN A 457 3.55 -3.77 -24.76
C GLN A 457 4.14 -4.57 -23.59
N ALA A 458 4.24 -3.97 -22.40
CA ALA A 458 4.73 -4.63 -21.19
C ALA A 458 3.85 -5.82 -20.76
N GLU A 459 2.52 -5.69 -20.81
CA GLU A 459 1.56 -6.76 -20.51
C GLU A 459 1.77 -7.99 -21.42
N ASP A 460 2.19 -7.76 -22.66
CA ASP A 460 2.33 -8.82 -23.66
C ASP A 460 3.67 -9.58 -23.58
N ILE A 461 4.63 -9.09 -22.80
CA ILE A 461 5.97 -9.71 -22.64
C ILE A 461 5.84 -11.16 -22.16
N GLY A 462 5.03 -11.43 -21.13
CA GLY A 462 4.88 -12.77 -20.58
C GLY A 462 4.36 -13.78 -21.61
N ARG A 463 3.37 -13.39 -22.41
CA ARG A 463 2.80 -14.21 -23.49
C ARG A 463 3.83 -14.51 -24.58
N LYS A 464 4.61 -13.50 -24.98
CA LYS A 464 5.70 -13.63 -25.96
C LYS A 464 6.80 -14.57 -25.47
N LEU A 465 7.28 -14.41 -24.25
CA LEU A 465 8.31 -15.29 -23.72
C LEU A 465 7.81 -16.75 -23.63
N THR A 466 6.57 -16.95 -23.19
CA THR A 466 5.96 -18.28 -23.09
C THR A 466 5.90 -19.00 -24.44
N SER A 467 5.63 -18.29 -25.55
CA SER A 467 5.51 -18.91 -26.88
C SER A 467 6.82 -19.48 -27.43
N ILE A 468 7.96 -19.07 -26.87
CA ILE A 468 9.30 -19.57 -27.24
C ILE A 468 9.95 -20.42 -26.14
N GLY A 469 9.17 -20.86 -25.14
CA GLY A 469 9.68 -21.65 -24.01
C GLY A 469 10.60 -20.84 -23.09
N CYS A 470 10.33 -19.54 -22.92
CA CYS A 470 11.07 -18.66 -22.03
C CYS A 470 10.17 -18.11 -20.93
N ALA A 471 10.77 -17.65 -19.83
CA ALA A 471 10.08 -16.95 -18.76
C ALA A 471 10.90 -15.76 -18.24
N LEU A 472 10.20 -14.81 -17.61
CA LEU A 472 10.83 -13.70 -16.92
C LEU A 472 11.26 -14.12 -15.51
N ALA A 473 12.49 -13.84 -15.11
CA ALA A 473 13.02 -14.10 -13.77
C ALA A 473 13.71 -12.85 -13.20
N PRO A 474 13.81 -12.69 -11.87
CA PRO A 474 14.76 -11.76 -11.28
C PRO A 474 16.17 -12.00 -11.81
N ARG A 475 16.92 -10.92 -12.05
CA ARG A 475 18.33 -11.01 -12.45
C ARG A 475 19.20 -11.30 -11.23
N VAL A 476 19.44 -12.58 -10.95
CA VAL A 476 20.32 -13.03 -9.84
C VAL A 476 21.64 -13.60 -10.38
N GLU A 477 21.59 -14.22 -11.55
CA GLU A 477 22.73 -14.82 -12.22
C GLU A 477 22.96 -14.12 -13.57
N PRO A 478 23.62 -12.95 -13.59
CA PRO A 478 23.83 -12.18 -14.82
C PRO A 478 24.69 -12.93 -15.85
N GLU A 479 25.50 -13.89 -15.40
CA GLU A 479 26.33 -14.79 -16.22
C GLU A 479 25.50 -15.74 -17.09
N LEU A 480 24.22 -15.95 -16.77
CA LEU A 480 23.30 -16.73 -17.60
C LEU A 480 22.98 -15.92 -18.87
N HIS A 481 23.92 -15.96 -19.82
CA HIS A 481 23.77 -15.29 -21.10
C HIS A 481 22.56 -15.83 -21.85
N PHE A 482 21.58 -14.95 -22.04
CA PHE A 482 20.43 -15.22 -22.88
C PHE A 482 20.57 -14.47 -24.19
N ALA A 483 20.46 -15.21 -25.30
CA ALA A 483 20.30 -14.64 -26.62
C ALA A 483 19.09 -15.30 -27.30
N PHE A 484 18.31 -14.48 -27.99
CA PHE A 484 17.29 -14.99 -28.91
C PHE A 484 17.98 -15.63 -30.12
N LYS A 485 17.39 -16.72 -30.61
CA LYS A 485 17.74 -17.28 -31.91
C LYS A 485 17.03 -16.47 -33.00
N ASP A 486 17.59 -16.43 -34.21
CA ASP A 486 17.03 -15.61 -35.30
C ASP A 486 15.56 -15.92 -35.59
N TYR A 487 15.16 -17.20 -35.59
CA TYR A 487 13.77 -17.59 -35.80
C TYR A 487 12.83 -17.12 -34.68
N GLU A 488 13.34 -16.95 -33.46
CA GLU A 488 12.58 -16.44 -32.32
C GLU A 488 12.42 -14.93 -32.43
N ILE A 489 13.46 -14.23 -32.90
CA ILE A 489 13.37 -12.80 -33.19
C ILE A 489 12.26 -12.57 -34.23
N GLU A 490 12.25 -13.32 -35.33
CA GLU A 490 11.17 -13.22 -36.34
C GLU A 490 9.80 -13.51 -35.74
N GLN A 491 9.65 -14.61 -35.00
CA GLN A 491 8.37 -14.99 -34.40
C GLN A 491 7.85 -13.91 -33.43
N LEU A 492 8.71 -13.42 -32.54
CA LEU A 492 8.33 -12.42 -31.55
C LEU A 492 8.07 -11.05 -32.18
N ALA A 493 8.80 -10.68 -33.23
CA ALA A 493 8.58 -9.46 -34.00
C ALA A 493 7.23 -9.50 -34.73
N MET A 494 6.87 -10.63 -35.33
CA MET A 494 5.53 -10.84 -35.89
C MET A 494 4.44 -10.68 -34.82
N MET A 495 4.62 -11.29 -33.64
CA MET A 495 3.67 -11.14 -32.52
C MET A 495 3.57 -9.70 -32.00
N GLU A 496 4.66 -8.94 -32.03
CA GLU A 496 4.73 -7.51 -31.68
C GLU A 496 3.92 -6.67 -32.66
N HIS A 497 4.14 -6.88 -33.97
CA HIS A 497 3.41 -6.22 -35.05
C HIS A 497 1.92 -6.52 -34.97
N GLU A 498 1.53 -7.80 -34.84
CA GLU A 498 0.13 -8.18 -34.68
C GLU A 498 -0.54 -7.54 -33.47
N ARG A 499 0.18 -7.40 -32.35
CA ARG A 499 -0.36 -6.71 -31.17
C ARG A 499 -0.50 -5.21 -31.44
N TRP A 500 0.48 -4.58 -32.07
CA TRP A 500 0.40 -3.17 -32.46
C TRP A 500 -0.75 -2.89 -33.44
N LEU A 501 -0.97 -3.77 -34.43
CA LEU A 501 -2.12 -3.71 -35.34
C LEU A 501 -3.43 -3.76 -34.56
N ARG A 502 -3.59 -4.72 -33.63
CA ARG A 502 -4.79 -4.84 -32.79
C ARG A 502 -5.06 -3.57 -31.98
N ASP A 503 -4.01 -2.97 -31.43
CA ASP A 503 -4.11 -1.72 -30.66
C ASP A 503 -4.58 -0.56 -31.55
N LEU A 504 -3.96 -0.38 -32.71
CA LEU A 504 -4.34 0.69 -33.64
C LEU A 504 -5.75 0.52 -34.20
N VAL A 505 -6.15 -0.70 -34.55
CA VAL A 505 -7.51 -0.98 -35.03
C VAL A 505 -8.53 -0.72 -33.92
N ALA A 506 -8.23 -1.09 -32.67
CA ALA A 506 -9.08 -0.79 -31.52
C ALA A 506 -9.19 0.72 -31.25
N ASP A 507 -8.15 1.48 -31.59
CA ASP A 507 -8.11 2.95 -31.52
C ASP A 507 -8.63 3.61 -32.83
N GLU A 508 -9.31 2.84 -33.69
CA GLU A 508 -9.99 3.24 -34.94
C GLU A 508 -9.07 3.79 -36.04
N TRP A 509 -7.80 3.35 -36.07
CA TRP A 509 -6.89 3.70 -37.15
C TRP A 509 -7.18 2.91 -38.43
N THR A 510 -6.88 3.52 -39.58
CA THR A 510 -7.08 2.93 -40.91
C THR A 510 -5.81 2.97 -41.75
N ARG A 511 -5.69 2.09 -42.75
CA ARG A 511 -4.53 2.09 -43.65
C ARG A 511 -4.53 3.34 -44.54
N GLY A 512 -3.36 3.95 -44.71
CA GLY A 512 -3.16 5.06 -45.64
C GLY A 512 -1.75 5.06 -46.21
N PRO A 513 -1.47 5.75 -47.33
CA PRO A 513 -0.15 5.69 -47.98
C PRO A 513 0.97 6.36 -47.17
N VAL A 514 0.61 7.27 -46.24
CA VAL A 514 1.53 8.03 -45.37
C VAL A 514 0.92 8.09 -43.98
N ARG A 515 1.78 8.24 -42.96
CA ARG A 515 1.34 8.44 -41.58
C ARG A 515 0.66 9.81 -41.43
N ASP A 516 -0.57 9.79 -40.91
CA ASP A 516 -1.41 10.95 -40.68
C ASP A 516 -2.12 10.77 -39.34
N ASP A 517 -1.59 11.42 -38.30
CA ASP A 517 -2.10 11.28 -36.94
C ASP A 517 -3.44 12.02 -36.75
N GLU A 518 -3.76 13.03 -37.58
CA GLU A 518 -5.03 13.76 -37.52
C GLU A 518 -6.19 12.91 -38.03
N ASN A 519 -6.00 12.20 -39.15
CA ASN A 519 -7.00 11.31 -39.74
C ASN A 519 -6.84 9.85 -39.30
N ARG A 520 -5.95 9.57 -38.34
CA ARG A 520 -5.62 8.23 -37.83
C ARG A 520 -5.32 7.24 -38.96
N ARG A 521 -4.40 7.60 -39.85
CA ARG A 521 -3.91 6.72 -40.92
C ARG A 521 -2.46 6.32 -40.74
N HIS A 522 -2.16 5.06 -40.98
CA HIS A 522 -0.78 4.55 -40.93
C HIS A 522 -0.45 3.64 -42.13
N PRO A 523 0.75 3.75 -42.74
CA PRO A 523 1.15 2.93 -43.90
C PRO A 523 1.36 1.46 -43.55
N ASP A 524 1.89 1.20 -42.36
CA ASP A 524 2.22 -0.16 -41.93
C ASP A 524 1.01 -0.94 -41.36
N LEU A 525 -0.23 -0.43 -41.50
CA LEU A 525 -1.47 -1.15 -41.12
C LEU A 525 -1.82 -2.25 -42.14
N ASP A 526 -0.96 -3.25 -42.25
CA ASP A 526 -1.09 -4.41 -43.15
C ASP A 526 -0.56 -5.68 -42.47
N SER A 527 -0.77 -6.84 -43.10
CA SER A 527 -0.21 -8.11 -42.60
C SER A 527 1.32 -8.08 -42.59
N TRP A 528 1.94 -8.89 -41.73
CA TRP A 528 3.40 -8.97 -41.62
C TRP A 528 4.08 -9.23 -42.98
N ASP A 529 3.47 -10.04 -43.85
CA ASP A 529 4.05 -10.35 -45.16
C ASP A 529 4.03 -9.15 -46.13
N ASN A 530 3.15 -8.17 -45.91
CA ASN A 530 2.90 -7.05 -46.82
C ASN A 530 3.57 -5.74 -46.41
N ILE A 531 4.20 -5.68 -45.22
CA ILE A 531 4.93 -4.49 -44.79
C ILE A 531 6.39 -4.54 -45.25
N SER A 532 6.99 -3.36 -45.40
CA SER A 532 8.41 -3.25 -45.80
C SER A 532 9.34 -3.88 -44.78
N ASP A 533 10.50 -4.37 -45.22
CA ASP A 533 11.52 -4.89 -44.30
C ASP A 533 12.00 -3.84 -43.31
N ALA A 534 12.03 -2.56 -43.70
CA ALA A 534 12.35 -1.45 -42.80
C ALA A 534 11.31 -1.26 -41.68
N ALA A 535 10.04 -1.64 -41.91
CA ALA A 535 9.02 -1.66 -40.87
C ALA A 535 9.21 -2.87 -39.95
N LYS A 536 9.41 -4.07 -40.52
CA LYS A 536 9.72 -5.31 -39.76
C LYS A 536 10.92 -5.15 -38.84
N GLU A 537 11.96 -4.45 -39.31
CA GLU A 537 13.18 -4.25 -38.56
C GLU A 537 12.96 -3.50 -37.24
N LYS A 538 11.95 -2.62 -37.16
CA LYS A 538 11.60 -1.92 -35.91
C LYS A 538 11.10 -2.90 -34.85
N ASP A 539 10.26 -3.87 -35.23
CA ASP A 539 9.77 -4.91 -34.32
C ASP A 539 10.89 -5.87 -33.92
N ARG A 540 11.77 -6.25 -34.86
CA ARG A 540 12.95 -7.07 -34.58
C ARG A 540 13.90 -6.38 -33.60
N ASP A 541 14.20 -5.10 -33.82
CA ASP A 541 15.02 -4.29 -32.92
C ASP A 541 14.42 -4.18 -31.53
N THR A 542 13.09 -4.05 -31.45
CA THR A 542 12.37 -4.06 -30.16
C THR A 542 12.59 -5.39 -29.43
N VAL A 543 12.50 -6.52 -30.12
CA VAL A 543 12.76 -7.85 -29.54
C VAL A 543 14.23 -8.00 -29.13
N ARG A 544 15.19 -7.60 -29.99
CA ARG A 544 16.63 -7.66 -29.68
C ARG A 544 17.00 -6.84 -28.46
N ASN A 545 16.36 -5.69 -28.26
CA ASN A 545 16.59 -4.82 -27.12
C ASN A 545 15.90 -5.29 -25.82
N LEU A 546 14.92 -6.19 -25.90
CA LEU A 546 14.14 -6.63 -24.75
C LEU A 546 14.99 -7.12 -23.57
N PRO A 547 16.05 -7.95 -23.73
CA PRO A 547 16.85 -8.41 -22.60
C PRO A 547 17.52 -7.26 -21.86
N ARG A 548 18.03 -6.25 -22.59
CA ARG A 548 18.63 -5.05 -22.02
C ARG A 548 17.59 -4.20 -21.28
N ILE A 549 16.39 -4.03 -21.83
CA ILE A 549 15.30 -3.30 -21.17
C ILE A 549 14.92 -3.99 -19.86
N LEU A 550 14.74 -5.31 -19.88
CA LEU A 550 14.41 -6.09 -18.68
C LEU A 550 15.51 -6.01 -17.61
N ALA A 551 16.79 -6.04 -18.02
CA ALA A 551 17.92 -5.90 -17.11
C ALA A 551 17.88 -4.57 -16.34
N THR A 552 17.46 -3.47 -16.98
CA THR A 552 17.32 -2.17 -16.31
C THR A 552 16.20 -2.13 -15.27
N ALA A 553 15.22 -3.02 -15.39
CA ALA A 553 14.18 -3.24 -14.38
C ALA A 553 14.57 -4.33 -13.35
N GLY A 554 15.77 -4.90 -13.43
CA GLY A 554 16.25 -5.95 -12.51
C GLY A 554 15.74 -7.35 -12.82
N PHE A 555 15.40 -7.61 -14.09
CA PHE A 555 14.91 -8.90 -14.57
C PHE A 555 15.77 -9.43 -15.72
N GLN A 556 15.70 -10.74 -15.94
CA GLN A 556 16.35 -11.43 -17.04
C GLN A 556 15.41 -12.47 -17.65
N ILE A 557 15.71 -12.87 -18.88
CA ILE A 557 14.97 -13.93 -19.57
C ILE A 557 15.70 -15.26 -19.31
N VAL A 558 14.94 -16.29 -18.97
CA VAL A 558 15.47 -17.65 -18.81
C VAL A 558 14.70 -18.61 -19.69
N ARG A 559 15.40 -19.65 -20.20
CA ARG A 559 14.78 -20.77 -20.90
C ARG A 559 14.08 -21.67 -19.89
N VAL A 560 12.89 -22.14 -20.23
CA VAL A 560 12.09 -23.08 -19.43
C VAL A 560 11.71 -24.23 -20.36
N GLY A 561 12.53 -25.28 -20.36
CA GLY A 561 12.40 -26.42 -21.29
C GLY A 561 13.77 -26.89 -21.73
#